data_AF-A0A7S3Z5D6-F1
#
_entry.id   AF-A0A7S3Z5D6-F1
#
_cell.length_a   1.000
_cell.length_b   1.000
_cell.length_c   1.000
_cell.angle_alpha   90.00
_cell.angle_beta   90.00
_cell.angle_gamma   90.00
#
_symmetry.space_group_name_H-M   'P 1'
#
loop_
_entity.id
_entity.type
_entity.pdbx_description
1 polymer ?
#
loop_
_entity_poly.entity_id
_entity_poly.type
_entity_poly.pdbx_seq_one_letter_code
_entity_poly.pdbx_strand_id
1 'polypeptide(L)'
;YILFAFLIAASNTPDTLRTKAGYSVLRRVSLLPPAVSGGIFLAVLSSCMGSEIGAGEILQALAKDKILPFLSFFAPRNADDRNAARKSVLMTFVLIVLALCSGTDLNEMATFQTLFFLLSYAIINLACFILSIQGSPNFRPIWPHYSWHMAGFGFVACIGVMFYTHPLRAAMALLLCSMLVIYLAYRGPPGSDWGDVTQSLIFHQVRKFLLRLDERKFHLKFWRPQILALAANPRSQYRYLHFANNLKKGGLLVYGSILHAENPKKSHRKNPRASDDEKGG
;
A
#
# COMPACT_ATOMS: atom_id res chain seq x y z
N TYR A 1 -29.97 -11.01 4.88
CA TYR A 1 -29.61 -11.28 6.29
C TYR A 1 -30.62 -10.72 7.29
N ILE A 2 -30.91 -9.42 7.33
CA ILE A 2 -31.84 -8.83 8.32
C ILE A 2 -33.25 -9.45 8.22
N LEU A 3 -33.85 -9.45 7.02
CA LEU A 3 -35.15 -10.08 6.80
C LEU A 3 -35.15 -11.57 7.19
N PHE A 4 -34.07 -12.28 6.85
CA PHE A 4 -33.92 -13.70 7.20
C PHE A 4 -33.87 -13.91 8.72
N ALA A 5 -33.18 -13.05 9.47
CA ALA A 5 -33.16 -13.11 10.92
C ALA A 5 -34.56 -12.91 11.52
N PHE A 6 -35.34 -11.95 11.00
CA PHE A 6 -36.73 -11.76 11.41
C PHE A 6 -37.62 -12.96 11.08
N LEU A 7 -37.48 -13.54 9.89
CA LEU A 7 -38.26 -14.72 9.48
C LEU A 7 -37.92 -15.96 10.33
N ILE A 8 -36.66 -16.18 10.65
CA ILE A 8 -36.23 -17.28 11.53
C ILE A 8 -36.75 -17.07 12.95
N ALA A 9 -36.69 -15.84 13.47
CA ALA A 9 -37.24 -15.50 14.77
C ALA A 9 -38.77 -15.65 14.83
N ALA A 10 -39.48 -15.32 13.76
CA ALA A 10 -40.93 -15.44 13.69
C ALA A 10 -41.43 -16.90 13.54
N SER A 11 -40.61 -17.77 12.94
CA SER A 11 -40.99 -19.16 12.64
C SER A 11 -40.59 -20.18 13.72
N ASN A 12 -39.74 -19.81 14.68
CA ASN A 12 -39.18 -20.75 15.67
C ASN A 12 -39.35 -20.24 17.10
N THR A 13 -39.42 -21.17 18.05
CA THR A 13 -39.46 -20.83 19.48
C THR A 13 -38.08 -20.41 19.99
N PRO A 14 -38.00 -19.51 20.99
CA PRO A 14 -36.71 -19.06 21.54
C PRO A 14 -35.79 -20.20 22.02
N ASP A 15 -36.36 -21.27 22.56
CA ASP A 15 -35.59 -22.39 23.13
C ASP A 15 -34.93 -23.26 22.06
N THR A 16 -35.56 -23.38 20.88
CA THR A 16 -34.98 -24.12 19.74
C THR A 16 -33.81 -23.37 19.10
N LEU A 17 -33.82 -22.03 19.14
CA LEU A 17 -32.74 -21.19 18.62
C LEU A 17 -31.51 -21.14 19.55
N ARG A 18 -31.69 -21.32 20.86
CA ARG A 18 -30.61 -21.27 21.87
C ARG A 18 -29.84 -22.58 22.03
N THR A 19 -30.43 -23.70 21.62
CA THR A 19 -29.84 -25.04 21.77
C THR A 19 -29.09 -25.48 20.51
N LYS A 20 -28.26 -26.54 20.60
CA LYS A 20 -27.58 -27.14 19.43
C LYS A 20 -28.56 -27.63 18.35
N ALA A 21 -29.85 -27.76 18.67
CA ALA A 21 -30.91 -27.99 17.68
C ALA A 21 -31.02 -26.82 16.66
N GLY A 22 -30.59 -25.62 17.05
CA GLY A 22 -30.47 -24.39 16.27
C GLY A 22 -29.74 -24.58 14.94
N TYR A 23 -28.67 -25.38 14.91
CA TYR A 23 -27.90 -25.64 13.68
C TYR A 23 -28.70 -26.33 12.59
N SER A 24 -29.77 -27.04 12.95
CA SER A 24 -30.66 -27.75 12.03
C SER A 24 -31.97 -27.01 11.71
N VAL A 25 -32.17 -25.80 12.25
CA VAL A 25 -33.43 -25.06 12.14
C VAL A 25 -33.84 -24.83 10.69
N LEU A 26 -32.89 -24.47 9.82
CA LEU A 26 -33.18 -24.24 8.41
C LEU A 26 -33.73 -25.51 7.71
N ARG A 27 -33.22 -26.68 8.10
CA ARG A 27 -33.70 -27.98 7.58
C ARG A 27 -35.08 -28.35 8.13
N ARG A 28 -35.44 -27.90 9.33
CA ARG A 28 -36.75 -28.18 9.95
C ARG A 28 -37.86 -27.31 9.38
N VAL A 29 -37.56 -26.04 9.08
CA VAL A 29 -38.54 -25.08 8.54
C VAL A 29 -38.76 -25.26 7.04
N SER A 30 -37.79 -25.86 6.33
CA SER A 30 -37.89 -26.04 4.87
C SER A 30 -38.92 -27.07 4.43
N LEU A 31 -39.62 -26.78 3.33
CA LEU A 31 -40.53 -27.71 2.64
C LEU A 31 -39.82 -28.99 2.15
N LEU A 32 -38.55 -28.87 1.74
CA LEU A 32 -37.72 -29.98 1.26
C LEU A 32 -36.40 -30.07 2.05
N PRO A 33 -36.41 -30.75 3.21
CA PRO A 33 -35.22 -30.91 4.07
C PRO A 33 -33.94 -31.41 3.37
N PRO A 34 -33.96 -32.40 2.45
CA PRO A 34 -32.74 -32.85 1.78
C PRO A 34 -32.19 -31.79 0.80
N ALA A 35 -33.05 -30.95 0.22
CA ALA A 35 -32.61 -29.88 -0.68
C ALA A 35 -31.79 -28.81 0.08
N VAL A 36 -32.11 -28.54 1.34
CA VAL A 36 -31.33 -27.62 2.18
C VAL A 36 -29.92 -28.14 2.41
N SER A 37 -29.77 -29.40 2.83
CA SER A 37 -28.45 -30.00 3.05
C SER A 37 -27.62 -30.07 1.78
N GLY A 38 -28.24 -30.48 0.66
CA GLY A 38 -27.58 -30.51 -0.65
C GLY A 38 -27.17 -29.12 -1.12
N GLY A 39 -28.04 -28.11 -0.92
CA GLY A 39 -27.77 -26.72 -1.25
C GLY A 39 -26.62 -26.14 -0.43
N ILE A 40 -26.59 -26.37 0.88
CA ILE A 40 -25.47 -25.95 1.75
C ILE A 40 -24.16 -26.60 1.28
N PHE A 41 -24.17 -27.91 1.01
CA PHE A 41 -22.98 -28.60 0.53
C PHE A 41 -22.45 -28.03 -0.79
N LEU A 42 -23.32 -27.84 -1.79
CA LEU A 42 -22.95 -27.28 -3.09
C LEU A 42 -22.48 -25.82 -2.97
N ALA A 43 -23.14 -25.01 -2.13
CA ALA A 43 -22.76 -23.62 -1.90
C ALA A 43 -21.39 -23.49 -1.22
N VAL A 44 -21.11 -24.32 -0.21
CA VAL A 44 -19.81 -24.39 0.45
C VAL A 44 -18.74 -24.88 -0.52
N LEU A 45 -19.00 -25.95 -1.28
CA LEU A 45 -18.06 -26.49 -2.25
C LEU A 45 -17.67 -25.43 -3.30
N SER A 46 -18.66 -24.74 -3.88
CA SER A 46 -18.43 -23.68 -4.87
C SER A 46 -17.62 -22.52 -4.29
N SER A 47 -17.95 -22.07 -3.08
CA SER A 47 -17.24 -20.97 -2.41
C SER A 47 -15.81 -21.34 -2.04
N CYS A 48 -15.58 -22.58 -1.58
CA CYS A 48 -14.25 -23.10 -1.26
C CYS A 48 -13.37 -23.19 -2.50
N MET A 49 -13.87 -23.77 -3.60
CA MET A 49 -13.11 -23.87 -4.85
C MET A 49 -12.71 -22.50 -5.38
N GLY A 50 -13.63 -21.52 -5.37
CA GLY A 50 -13.32 -20.15 -5.79
C GLY A 50 -12.27 -19.47 -4.90
N SER A 51 -12.36 -19.67 -3.59
CA SER A 51 -11.41 -19.09 -2.63
C SER A 51 -10.01 -19.71 -2.73
N GLU A 52 -9.94 -21.02 -2.98
CA GLU A 52 -8.67 -21.75 -3.13
C GLU A 52 -7.91 -21.33 -4.39
N ILE A 53 -8.60 -21.24 -5.53
CA ILE A 53 -8.00 -20.77 -6.79
C ILE A 53 -7.56 -19.31 -6.64
N GLY A 54 -8.43 -18.45 -6.09
CA GLY A 54 -8.13 -17.04 -5.89
C GLY A 54 -6.93 -16.80 -4.95
N ALA A 55 -6.79 -17.59 -3.88
CA ALA A 55 -5.64 -17.49 -2.98
C ALA A 55 -4.32 -17.83 -3.69
N GLY A 56 -4.31 -18.87 -4.51
CA GLY A 56 -3.14 -19.27 -5.30
C GLY A 56 -2.73 -18.20 -6.32
N GLU A 57 -3.70 -17.56 -6.99
CA GLU A 57 -3.43 -16.49 -7.94
C GLU A 57 -2.86 -15.23 -7.27
N ILE A 58 -3.38 -14.86 -6.09
CA ILE A 58 -2.83 -13.74 -5.30
C ILE A 58 -1.40 -14.04 -4.86
N LEU A 59 -1.13 -15.26 -4.41
CA LEU A 59 0.22 -15.69 -4.00
C LEU A 59 1.20 -15.61 -5.17
N GLN A 60 0.78 -16.06 -6.36
CA GLN A 60 1.59 -16.00 -7.58
C GLN A 60 1.85 -14.56 -8.01
N ALA A 61 0.84 -13.68 -7.95
CA ALA A 61 0.98 -12.26 -8.27
C ALA A 61 1.99 -11.58 -7.34
N LEU A 62 1.89 -11.84 -6.04
CA LEU A 62 2.83 -11.32 -5.04
C LEU A 62 4.28 -11.79 -5.29
N ALA A 63 4.45 -13.06 -5.70
CA ALA A 63 5.75 -13.62 -6.05
C ALA A 63 6.34 -13.02 -7.34
N LYS A 64 5.48 -12.73 -8.33
CA LYS A 64 5.86 -12.09 -9.60
C LYS A 64 6.44 -10.69 -9.37
N ASP A 65 5.84 -9.94 -8.45
CA ASP A 65 6.28 -8.57 -8.11
C ASP A 65 7.56 -8.56 -7.25
N LYS A 66 8.05 -9.74 -6.81
CA LYS A 66 9.28 -9.92 -6.01
C LYS A 66 9.31 -9.06 -4.73
N ILE A 67 8.13 -8.72 -4.21
CA ILE A 67 7.94 -7.91 -3.00
C ILE A 67 8.52 -8.65 -1.77
N LEU A 68 8.34 -9.97 -1.74
CA LEU A 68 8.85 -10.85 -0.69
C LEU A 68 9.79 -11.89 -1.31
N PRO A 69 11.12 -11.81 -1.10
CA PRO A 69 12.06 -12.65 -1.84
C PRO A 69 11.99 -14.13 -1.46
N PHE A 70 11.48 -14.47 -0.27
CA PHE A 70 11.25 -15.87 0.11
C PHE A 70 10.10 -16.52 -0.69
N LEU A 71 9.20 -15.72 -1.28
CA LEU A 71 8.12 -16.18 -2.15
C LEU A 71 8.54 -16.30 -3.61
N SER A 72 9.79 -15.93 -3.97
CA SER A 72 10.29 -15.96 -5.35
C SER A 72 10.25 -17.35 -6.00
N PHE A 73 10.19 -18.42 -5.21
CA PHE A 73 9.99 -19.79 -5.70
C PHE A 73 8.67 -19.98 -6.47
N PHE A 74 7.63 -19.20 -6.11
CA PHE A 74 6.31 -19.22 -6.75
C PHE A 74 6.22 -18.27 -7.94
N ALA A 75 7.26 -17.48 -8.21
CA ALA A 75 7.26 -16.55 -9.33
C ALA A 75 7.31 -17.31 -10.66
N PRO A 76 6.52 -16.90 -11.67
CA PRO A 76 6.58 -17.49 -13.00
C PRO A 76 7.94 -17.24 -13.65
N ARG A 77 8.54 -18.28 -14.25
CA ARG A 77 9.83 -18.15 -14.94
C ARG A 77 9.67 -17.51 -16.32
N ASN A 78 8.54 -17.77 -16.98
CA ASN A 78 8.13 -17.23 -18.27
C ASN A 78 6.68 -16.71 -18.19
N ALA A 79 6.26 -15.85 -19.13
CA ALA A 79 4.91 -15.28 -19.16
C ALA A 79 3.78 -16.34 -19.20
N ASP A 80 4.07 -17.53 -19.74
CA ASP A 80 3.10 -18.61 -19.95
C ASP A 80 3.32 -19.82 -19.00
N ASP A 81 4.00 -19.60 -17.88
CA ASP A 81 4.37 -20.66 -16.94
C ASP A 81 3.18 -21.09 -16.06
N ARG A 82 2.31 -21.95 -16.62
CA ARG A 82 1.20 -22.59 -15.88
C ARG A 82 1.67 -23.41 -14.67
N ASN A 83 2.93 -23.82 -14.62
CA ASN A 83 3.45 -24.60 -13.50
C ASN A 83 3.64 -23.73 -12.25
N ALA A 84 3.90 -22.42 -12.40
CA ALA A 84 3.98 -21.50 -11.27
C ALA A 84 2.61 -21.28 -10.59
N ALA A 85 1.54 -21.16 -11.39
CA ALA A 85 0.17 -21.08 -10.88
C ALA A 85 -0.20 -22.35 -10.09
N ARG A 86 0.06 -23.53 -10.66
CA ARG A 86 -0.21 -24.82 -10.02
C ARG A 86 0.55 -24.99 -8.71
N LYS A 87 1.82 -24.59 -8.64
CA LYS A 87 2.62 -24.63 -7.40
C LYS A 87 2.03 -23.75 -6.31
N SER A 88 1.54 -22.56 -6.67
CA SER A 88 0.95 -21.61 -5.72
C SER A 88 -0.37 -22.13 -5.15
N VAL A 89 -1.24 -22.67 -6.01
CA VAL A 89 -2.51 -23.31 -5.59
C VAL A 89 -2.25 -24.55 -4.73
N LEU A 90 -1.28 -25.39 -5.09
CA LEU A 90 -0.93 -26.57 -4.28
C LEU A 90 -0.38 -26.17 -2.91
N MET A 91 0.41 -25.10 -2.82
CA MET A 91 0.89 -24.60 -1.53
C MET A 91 -0.26 -24.11 -0.66
N THR A 92 -1.20 -23.34 -1.22
CA THR A 92 -2.38 -22.89 -0.47
C THR A 92 -3.26 -24.07 -0.03
N PHE A 93 -3.39 -25.11 -0.86
CA PHE A 93 -4.07 -26.35 -0.49
C PHE A 93 -3.41 -27.03 0.72
N VAL A 94 -2.08 -27.21 0.68
CA VAL A 94 -1.33 -27.82 1.80
C VAL A 94 -1.49 -27.00 3.08
N LEU A 95 -1.43 -25.67 3.00
CA LEU A 95 -1.63 -24.80 4.16
C LEU A 95 -3.04 -24.94 4.74
N ILE A 96 -4.07 -25.01 3.88
CA ILE A 96 -5.46 -25.22 4.32
C ILE A 96 -5.60 -26.59 4.99
N VAL A 97 -5.05 -27.66 4.41
CA VAL A 97 -5.09 -29.00 5.01
C VAL A 97 -4.37 -29.02 6.36
N LEU A 98 -3.21 -28.38 6.50
CA LEU A 98 -2.50 -28.27 7.78
C LEU A 98 -3.33 -27.49 8.82
N ALA A 99 -4.00 -26.42 8.42
CA ALA A 99 -4.91 -25.68 9.30
C ALA A 99 -6.11 -26.54 9.74
N LEU A 100 -6.67 -27.37 8.86
CA LEU A 100 -7.73 -28.31 9.21
C LEU A 100 -7.23 -29.42 10.15
N CYS A 101 -6.04 -29.97 9.89
CA CYS A 101 -5.40 -30.98 10.74
C CYS A 101 -5.05 -30.47 12.14
N SER A 102 -4.99 -29.15 12.34
CA SER A 102 -4.73 -28.54 13.64
C SER A 102 -5.91 -28.70 14.63
N GLY A 103 -7.04 -29.27 14.20
CA GLY A 103 -8.16 -29.65 15.08
C GLY A 103 -8.87 -28.48 15.75
N THR A 104 -8.76 -27.28 15.17
CA THR A 104 -9.36 -26.06 15.72
C THR A 104 -10.85 -26.00 15.41
N ASP A 105 -11.63 -25.49 16.34
CA ASP A 105 -13.08 -25.32 16.16
C ASP A 105 -13.41 -24.37 15.00
N LEU A 106 -14.50 -24.68 14.29
CA LEU A 106 -15.00 -23.86 13.17
C LEU A 106 -15.25 -22.40 13.58
N ASN A 107 -15.72 -22.16 14.79
CA ASN A 107 -15.99 -20.81 15.30
C ASN A 107 -14.71 -19.99 15.48
N GLU A 108 -13.60 -20.64 15.86
CA GLU A 108 -12.31 -19.95 15.96
C GLU A 108 -11.75 -19.64 14.58
N MET A 109 -11.88 -20.57 13.63
CA MET A 109 -11.50 -20.35 12.24
C MET A 109 -12.28 -19.20 11.61
N ALA A 110 -13.59 -19.12 11.85
CA ALA A 110 -14.43 -18.01 11.42
C ALA A 110 -13.98 -16.66 12.03
N THR A 111 -13.51 -16.69 13.27
CA THR A 111 -12.96 -15.51 13.94
C THR A 111 -11.68 -15.03 13.27
N PHE A 112 -10.73 -15.93 12.99
CA PHE A 112 -9.49 -15.58 12.29
C PHE A 112 -9.78 -15.01 10.90
N GLN A 113 -10.66 -15.67 10.13
CA GLN A 113 -11.06 -15.20 8.80
C GLN A 113 -11.64 -13.78 8.85
N THR A 114 -12.50 -13.51 9.84
CA THR A 114 -13.12 -12.20 10.04
C THR A 114 -12.07 -11.12 10.33
N LEU A 115 -11.09 -11.42 11.18
CA LEU A 115 -10.00 -10.48 11.50
C LEU A 115 -9.14 -10.15 10.28
N PHE A 116 -8.78 -11.14 9.46
CA PHE A 116 -7.99 -10.91 8.24
C PHE A 116 -8.76 -10.11 7.19
N PHE A 117 -10.06 -10.34 7.01
CA PHE A 117 -10.89 -9.53 6.12
C PHE A 117 -11.07 -8.09 6.64
N LEU A 118 -11.31 -7.91 7.95
CA LEU A 118 -11.41 -6.57 8.53
C LEU A 118 -10.10 -5.80 8.38
N LEU A 119 -8.96 -6.48 8.54
CA LEU A 119 -7.64 -5.90 8.34
C LEU A 119 -7.42 -5.48 6.89
N SER A 120 -7.75 -6.33 5.90
CA SER A 120 -7.61 -5.97 4.48
C SER A 120 -8.51 -4.80 4.08
N TYR A 121 -9.77 -4.80 4.54
CA TYR A 121 -10.68 -3.67 4.34
C TYR A 121 -10.20 -2.39 5.03
N ALA A 122 -9.62 -2.49 6.23
CA ALA A 122 -9.03 -1.35 6.91
C ALA A 122 -7.85 -0.77 6.10
N ILE A 123 -6.93 -1.61 5.62
CA ILE A 123 -5.77 -1.16 4.83
C ILE A 123 -6.20 -0.49 3.52
N ILE A 124 -7.16 -1.06 2.80
CA ILE A 124 -7.68 -0.47 1.56
C ILE A 124 -8.32 0.90 1.84
N ASN A 125 -9.17 0.99 2.86
CA ASN A 125 -9.80 2.24 3.27
C ASN A 125 -8.76 3.29 3.70
N LEU A 126 -7.74 2.88 4.45
CA LEU A 126 -6.63 3.73 4.87
C LEU A 126 -5.82 4.24 3.66
N ALA A 127 -5.50 3.37 2.71
CA ALA A 127 -4.78 3.73 1.50
C ALA A 127 -5.58 4.78 0.69
N CYS A 128 -6.87 4.53 0.46
CA CYS A 128 -7.75 5.48 -0.23
C CYS A 128 -7.87 6.82 0.52
N PHE A 129 -7.94 6.80 1.86
CA PHE A 129 -7.98 8.00 2.69
C PHE A 129 -6.69 8.83 2.55
N ILE A 130 -5.52 8.18 2.68
CA ILE A 130 -4.21 8.84 2.58
C ILE A 130 -4.01 9.43 1.17
N LEU A 131 -4.27 8.65 0.12
CA LEU A 131 -4.11 9.08 -1.27
C LEU A 131 -4.99 10.30 -1.61
N SER A 132 -6.21 10.34 -1.09
CA SER A 132 -7.12 11.48 -1.25
C SER A 132 -6.63 12.74 -0.54
N ILE A 133 -6.22 12.62 0.71
CA ILE A 133 -5.76 13.78 1.50
C ILE A 133 -4.45 14.35 0.95
N GLN A 134 -3.58 13.47 0.45
CA GLN A 134 -2.34 13.86 -0.22
C GLN A 134 -2.56 14.56 -1.56
N GLY A 135 -3.76 14.46 -2.14
CA GLY A 135 -4.04 14.98 -3.47
C GLY A 135 -3.08 14.40 -4.52
N SER A 136 -2.80 13.09 -4.42
CA SER A 136 -1.89 12.40 -5.36
C SER A 136 -2.44 12.53 -6.79
N PRO A 137 -1.65 13.01 -7.77
CA PRO A 137 -2.13 13.24 -9.14
C PRO A 137 -2.68 11.99 -9.83
N ASN A 138 -2.17 10.82 -9.44
CA ASN A 138 -2.52 9.52 -10.00
C ASN A 138 -3.79 8.93 -9.38
N PHE A 139 -4.23 9.44 -8.22
CA PHE A 139 -5.43 8.96 -7.55
C PHE A 139 -6.63 9.85 -7.90
N ARG A 140 -7.42 9.43 -8.90
CA ARG A 140 -8.61 10.14 -9.40
C ARG A 140 -9.83 9.23 -9.40
N PRO A 141 -10.47 9.02 -8.24
CA PRO A 141 -11.68 8.20 -8.16
C PRO A 141 -12.79 8.83 -9.01
N ILE A 142 -13.29 8.07 -9.99
CA ILE A 142 -14.31 8.52 -10.96
C ILE A 142 -15.73 8.37 -10.37
N TRP A 143 -15.89 7.52 -9.35
CA TRP A 143 -17.19 7.23 -8.77
C TRP A 143 -17.77 8.45 -8.03
N PRO A 144 -18.97 8.93 -8.36
CA PRO A 144 -19.50 10.21 -7.87
C PRO A 144 -19.78 10.25 -6.36
N HIS A 145 -20.01 9.10 -5.73
CA HIS A 145 -20.27 9.02 -4.29
C HIS A 145 -19.02 8.74 -3.46
N TYR A 146 -17.85 8.75 -4.09
CA TYR A 146 -16.60 8.66 -3.37
C TYR A 146 -16.35 9.95 -2.57
N SER A 147 -16.05 9.82 -1.28
CA SER A 147 -15.49 10.90 -0.47
C SER A 147 -14.38 10.39 0.44
N TRP A 148 -13.39 11.23 0.71
CA TRP A 148 -12.31 10.87 1.63
C TRP A 148 -12.83 10.62 3.06
N HIS A 149 -13.91 11.29 3.45
CA HIS A 149 -14.59 11.06 4.73
C HIS A 149 -15.13 9.62 4.85
N MET A 150 -15.76 9.10 3.79
CA MET A 150 -16.26 7.72 3.79
C MET A 150 -15.13 6.71 3.91
N ALA A 151 -14.00 6.93 3.24
CA ALA A 151 -12.82 6.08 3.37
C ALA A 151 -12.25 6.11 4.80
N GLY A 152 -12.15 7.31 5.41
CA GLY A 152 -11.70 7.47 6.79
C GLY A 152 -12.65 6.81 7.79
N PHE A 153 -13.96 6.97 7.61
CA PHE A 153 -14.98 6.30 8.42
C PHE A 153 -14.89 4.77 8.28
N GLY A 154 -14.76 4.27 7.06
CA GLY A 154 -14.60 2.84 6.79
C GLY A 154 -13.39 2.25 7.51
N PHE A 155 -12.25 2.94 7.49
CA PHE A 155 -11.06 2.53 8.23
C PHE A 155 -11.32 2.45 9.74
N VAL A 156 -11.88 3.51 10.34
CA VAL A 156 -12.17 3.55 11.79
C VAL A 156 -13.21 2.49 12.18
N ALA A 157 -14.24 2.30 11.36
CA ALA A 157 -15.26 1.29 11.58
C ALA A 157 -14.69 -0.14 11.52
N CYS A 158 -13.83 -0.45 10.54
CA CYS A 158 -13.17 -1.75 10.45
C CYS A 158 -12.31 -2.02 11.69
N ILE A 159 -11.49 -1.05 12.12
CA ILE A 159 -10.67 -1.19 13.34
C ILE A 159 -11.56 -1.32 14.59
N GLY A 160 -12.62 -0.54 14.70
CA GLY A 160 -13.57 -0.61 15.81
C GLY A 160 -14.23 -1.98 15.94
N VAL A 161 -14.75 -2.52 14.84
CA VAL A 161 -15.36 -3.88 14.82
C VAL A 161 -14.32 -4.97 15.11
N MET A 162 -13.09 -4.80 14.63
CA MET A 162 -11.99 -5.73 14.86
C MET A 162 -11.65 -5.84 16.36
N PHE A 163 -11.51 -4.70 17.06
CA PHE A 163 -11.30 -4.68 18.51
C PHE A 163 -12.53 -5.10 19.32
N TYR A 164 -13.74 -4.79 18.83
CA TYR A 164 -14.99 -5.24 19.45
C TYR A 164 -15.12 -6.77 19.44
N THR A 165 -14.66 -7.42 18.37
CA THR A 165 -14.80 -8.88 18.21
C THR A 165 -13.83 -9.63 19.13
N HIS A 166 -12.53 -9.37 19.03
CA HIS A 166 -11.52 -9.93 19.93
C HIS A 166 -10.29 -9.01 20.04
N PRO A 167 -10.11 -8.28 21.16
CA PRO A 167 -9.09 -7.23 21.25
C PRO A 167 -7.66 -7.79 21.20
N LEU A 168 -7.40 -8.94 21.84
CA LEU A 168 -6.07 -9.56 21.85
C LEU A 168 -5.64 -10.03 20.44
N ARG A 169 -6.51 -10.77 19.76
CA ARG A 169 -6.25 -11.27 18.40
C ARG A 169 -6.15 -10.12 17.38
N ALA A 170 -6.97 -9.07 17.57
CA ALA A 170 -6.89 -7.84 16.78
C ALA A 170 -5.53 -7.14 16.94
N ALA A 171 -5.06 -6.96 18.17
CA ALA A 171 -3.76 -6.34 18.43
C ALA A 171 -2.61 -7.13 17.80
N MET A 172 -2.65 -8.47 17.87
CA MET A 172 -1.65 -9.33 17.22
C MET A 172 -1.67 -9.18 15.68
N ALA A 173 -2.85 -9.15 15.06
CA ALA A 173 -2.97 -8.97 13.62
C ALA A 173 -2.47 -7.59 13.15
N LEU A 174 -2.76 -6.53 13.90
CA LEU A 174 -2.24 -5.18 13.62
C LEU A 174 -0.73 -5.09 13.79
N LEU A 175 -0.18 -5.73 14.83
CA LEU A 175 1.26 -5.81 15.04
C LEU A 175 1.96 -6.55 13.90
N LEU A 176 1.40 -7.69 13.46
CA LEU A 176 1.95 -8.44 12.33
C LEU A 176 1.88 -7.62 11.03
N CYS A 177 0.78 -6.90 10.81
CA CYS A 177 0.62 -6.04 9.65
C CYS A 177 1.62 -4.87 9.67
N SER A 178 1.81 -4.21 10.81
CA SER A 178 2.75 -3.09 10.93
C SER A 178 4.19 -3.58 10.73
N MET A 179 4.55 -4.73 11.30
CA MET A 179 5.84 -5.40 11.05
C MET A 179 6.06 -5.66 9.56
N LEU A 180 5.06 -6.17 8.85
CA LEU A 180 5.15 -6.40 7.40
C LEU A 180 5.32 -5.07 6.63
N VAL A 181 4.53 -4.04 6.93
CA VAL A 181 4.65 -2.73 6.26
C VAL A 181 6.02 -2.10 6.51
N ILE A 182 6.51 -2.15 7.75
CA ILE A 182 7.84 -1.64 8.12
C ILE A 182 8.93 -2.43 7.39
N TYR A 183 8.82 -3.76 7.35
CA TYR A 183 9.73 -4.61 6.62
C TYR A 183 9.79 -4.26 5.13
N LEU A 184 8.63 -4.04 4.50
CA LEU A 184 8.55 -3.65 3.10
C LEU A 184 9.13 -2.25 2.86
N ALA A 185 8.90 -1.32 3.79
CA ALA A 185 9.45 0.04 3.73
C ALA A 185 10.98 0.05 3.82
N TYR A 186 11.58 -0.82 4.63
CA TYR A 186 13.04 -0.92 4.73
C TYR A 186 13.69 -1.69 3.60
N ARG A 187 13.08 -2.80 3.16
CA ARG A 187 13.74 -3.66 2.19
C ARG A 187 13.67 -3.08 0.78
N GLY A 188 12.51 -2.55 0.37
CA GLY A 188 12.22 -2.10 -0.98
C GLY A 188 12.46 -3.18 -2.05
N PRO A 189 11.59 -3.37 -3.04
CA PRO A 189 11.93 -4.26 -4.15
C PRO A 189 13.20 -3.75 -4.86
N PRO A 190 14.22 -4.60 -5.07
CA PRO A 190 15.49 -4.17 -5.64
C PRO A 190 15.30 -3.63 -7.05
N GLY A 191 15.74 -2.38 -7.27
CA GLY A 191 15.73 -1.73 -8.59
C GLY A 191 14.40 -1.10 -9.01
N SER A 192 13.43 -0.95 -8.11
CA SER A 192 12.15 -0.32 -8.42
C SER A 192 11.82 0.79 -7.43
N ASP A 193 11.70 2.01 -7.95
CA ASP A 193 11.40 3.22 -7.19
C ASP A 193 9.88 3.37 -7.08
N TRP A 194 9.24 2.61 -6.17
CA TRP A 194 7.77 2.61 -5.99
C TRP A 194 7.22 3.93 -5.39
N GLY A 195 8.07 4.93 -5.23
CA GLY A 195 7.73 6.26 -4.74
C GLY A 195 7.62 6.32 -3.22
N ASP A 196 7.92 7.50 -2.67
CA ASP A 196 7.83 7.77 -1.24
C ASP A 196 6.55 8.57 -0.94
N VAL A 197 5.69 7.97 -0.11
CA VAL A 197 4.45 8.57 0.41
C VAL A 197 4.76 9.86 1.21
N THR A 198 5.89 9.89 1.91
CA THR A 198 6.33 11.03 2.72
C THR A 198 6.71 12.21 1.83
N GLN A 199 7.49 11.98 0.77
CA GLN A 199 7.84 13.03 -0.21
C GLN A 199 6.60 13.59 -0.90
N SER A 200 5.65 12.72 -1.23
CA SER A 200 4.39 13.12 -1.87
C SER A 200 3.58 14.08 -0.98
N LEU A 201 3.53 13.83 0.33
CA LEU A 201 2.86 14.71 1.30
C LEU A 201 3.59 16.05 1.44
N ILE A 202 4.92 16.03 1.53
CA ILE A 202 5.74 17.26 1.60
C ILE A 202 5.52 18.11 0.34
N PHE A 203 5.53 17.48 -0.84
CA PHE A 203 5.30 18.15 -2.11
C PHE A 203 3.91 18.81 -2.17
N HIS A 204 2.86 18.10 -1.76
CA HIS A 204 1.51 18.65 -1.70
C HIS A 204 1.45 19.89 -0.80
N GLN A 205 2.06 19.80 0.39
CA GLN A 205 2.07 20.88 1.35
C GLN A 205 2.84 22.10 0.84
N VAL A 206 4.04 21.90 0.28
CA VAL A 206 4.87 22.96 -0.32
C VAL A 206 4.13 23.65 -1.46
N ARG A 207 3.52 22.88 -2.38
CA ARG A 207 2.72 23.43 -3.49
C ARG A 207 1.58 24.31 -2.98
N LYS A 208 0.83 23.85 -1.97
CA LYS A 208 -0.29 24.60 -1.40
C LYS A 208 0.17 25.90 -0.73
N PHE A 209 1.34 25.88 -0.08
CA PHE A 209 1.95 27.09 0.48
C PHE A 209 2.44 28.06 -0.58
N LEU A 210 3.06 27.57 -1.66
CA LEU A 210 3.48 28.40 -2.79
C LEU A 210 2.29 29.10 -3.45
N LEU A 211 1.16 28.40 -3.64
CA LEU A 211 -0.06 29.00 -4.22
C LEU A 211 -0.76 30.00 -3.29
N ARG A 212 -0.55 29.91 -1.98
CA ARG A 212 -1.06 30.88 -1.00
C ARG A 212 -0.14 32.09 -0.83
N LEU A 213 1.09 32.02 -1.33
CA LEU A 213 2.04 33.11 -1.25
C LEU A 213 1.60 34.22 -2.22
N ASP A 214 1.14 35.32 -1.65
CA ASP A 214 0.71 36.49 -2.41
C ASP A 214 1.85 37.52 -2.44
N GLU A 215 2.47 37.67 -3.61
CA GLU A 215 3.58 38.60 -3.83
C GLU A 215 3.14 40.07 -3.66
N ARG A 216 1.85 40.38 -3.86
CA ARG A 216 1.32 41.75 -3.78
C ARG A 216 1.25 42.29 -2.35
N LYS A 217 1.27 41.40 -1.35
CA LYS A 217 1.24 41.76 0.08
C LYS A 217 2.61 42.08 0.65
N PHE A 218 3.59 42.34 -0.22
CA PHE A 218 4.90 42.80 0.20
C PHE A 218 4.79 44.16 0.90
N HIS A 219 5.28 44.22 2.14
CA HIS A 219 5.34 45.45 2.93
C HIS A 219 6.80 45.77 3.29
N LEU A 220 7.18 47.05 3.15
CA LEU A 220 8.53 47.57 3.40
C LEU A 220 9.06 47.21 4.80
N LYS A 221 8.18 47.11 5.81
CA LYS A 221 8.53 46.77 7.19
C LYS A 221 8.96 45.30 7.37
N PHE A 222 8.63 44.43 6.42
CA PHE A 222 8.92 42.99 6.46
C PHE A 222 9.76 42.55 5.25
N TRP A 223 10.77 43.36 4.90
CA TRP A 223 11.69 43.02 3.84
C TRP A 223 12.39 41.67 4.11
N ARG A 224 12.32 40.76 3.12
CA ARG A 224 13.02 39.48 3.15
C ARG A 224 13.86 39.35 1.86
N PRO A 225 15.19 39.51 1.92
CA PRO A 225 16.03 39.42 0.72
C PRO A 225 15.98 38.02 0.11
N GLN A 226 15.65 37.94 -1.18
CA GLN A 226 15.79 36.73 -1.99
C GLN A 226 17.05 36.88 -2.84
N ILE A 227 18.11 36.18 -2.46
CA ILE A 227 19.44 36.37 -3.06
C ILE A 227 19.64 35.30 -4.15
N LEU A 228 19.93 35.76 -5.37
CA LEU A 228 20.53 34.96 -6.43
C LEU A 228 22.05 35.16 -6.37
N ALA A 229 22.78 34.17 -5.89
CA ALA A 229 24.23 34.20 -5.79
C ALA A 229 24.86 33.61 -7.06
N LEU A 230 25.48 34.46 -7.87
CA LEU A 230 26.19 34.05 -9.08
C LEU A 230 27.64 33.75 -8.74
N ALA A 231 28.04 32.48 -8.86
CA ALA A 231 29.41 32.06 -8.63
C ALA A 231 29.82 31.00 -9.67
N ALA A 232 31.02 31.16 -10.23
CA ALA A 232 31.54 30.29 -11.26
C ALA A 232 31.89 28.90 -10.69
N ASN A 233 32.49 28.87 -9.49
CA ASN A 233 32.83 27.63 -8.80
C ASN A 233 32.53 27.77 -7.30
N PRO A 234 31.65 26.92 -6.73
CA PRO A 234 31.19 27.08 -5.36
C PRO A 234 32.28 26.71 -4.33
N ARG A 235 33.24 25.86 -4.72
CA ARG A 235 34.33 25.45 -3.84
C ARG A 235 35.36 26.56 -3.67
N SER A 236 35.71 27.28 -4.74
CA SER A 236 36.65 28.40 -4.65
C SER A 236 36.03 29.67 -4.07
N GLN A 237 34.72 29.89 -4.29
CA GLN A 237 34.00 31.09 -3.85
C GLN A 237 33.14 30.85 -2.59
N TYR A 238 33.51 29.88 -1.74
CA TYR A 238 32.78 29.55 -0.52
C TYR A 238 32.54 30.76 0.40
N ARG A 239 33.51 31.68 0.55
CA ARG A 239 33.38 32.86 1.43
C ARG A 239 32.22 33.77 1.00
N TYR A 240 32.02 33.94 -0.30
CA TYR A 240 30.91 34.70 -0.87
C TYR A 240 29.57 34.01 -0.60
N LEU A 241 29.48 32.70 -0.83
CA LEU A 241 28.28 31.92 -0.55
C LEU A 241 27.93 31.91 0.94
N HIS A 242 28.94 31.79 1.80
CA HIS A 242 28.78 31.84 3.25
C HIS A 242 28.28 33.21 3.72
N PHE A 243 28.84 34.31 3.17
CA PHE A 243 28.34 35.65 3.43
C PHE A 243 26.88 35.83 2.99
N ALA A 244 26.55 35.39 1.77
CA ALA A 244 25.18 35.45 1.26
C ALA A 244 24.20 34.62 2.12
N ASN A 245 24.63 33.46 2.61
CA ASN A 245 23.84 32.63 3.53
C ASN A 245 23.62 33.31 4.89
N ASN A 246 24.67 33.92 5.45
CA ASN A 246 24.62 34.65 6.72
C ASN A 246 23.71 35.87 6.64
N LEU A 247 23.80 36.65 5.56
CA LEU A 247 22.93 37.81 5.32
C LEU A 247 21.44 37.42 5.34
N LYS A 248 21.14 36.20 4.90
CA LYS A 248 19.77 35.70 4.76
C LYS A 248 19.23 34.91 5.94
N LYS A 249 20.06 34.64 6.96
CA LYS A 249 19.70 33.85 8.16
C LYS A 249 18.95 32.54 7.84
N GLY A 250 19.35 31.84 6.77
CA GLY A 250 18.80 30.52 6.42
C GLY A 250 17.50 30.47 5.60
N GLY A 251 17.02 31.56 4.98
CA GLY A 251 15.86 31.51 4.06
C GLY A 251 16.13 30.82 2.69
N LEU A 252 15.41 31.20 1.62
CA LEU A 252 15.72 30.81 0.21
C LEU A 252 16.96 31.49 -0.42
N LEU A 253 18.04 30.74 -0.70
CA LEU A 253 19.25 31.20 -1.44
C LEU A 253 19.32 30.40 -2.73
N VAL A 254 19.30 31.08 -3.88
CA VAL A 254 19.42 30.43 -5.19
C VAL A 254 20.85 30.62 -5.67
N TYR A 255 21.53 29.53 -6.03
CA TYR A 255 22.87 29.55 -6.59
C TYR A 255 22.81 29.37 -8.10
N GLY A 256 23.44 30.27 -8.85
CA GLY A 256 23.55 30.20 -10.30
C GLY A 256 25.01 30.10 -10.72
N SER A 257 25.33 29.10 -11.54
CA SER A 257 26.64 28.93 -12.17
C SER A 257 26.46 28.78 -13.67
N ILE A 258 27.31 29.47 -14.43
CA ILE A 258 27.30 29.42 -15.89
C ILE A 258 28.46 28.52 -16.31
N LEU A 259 28.15 27.38 -16.90
CA LEU A 259 29.13 26.50 -17.51
C LEU A 259 29.32 26.93 -18.96
N HIS A 260 30.49 27.49 -19.28
CA HIS A 260 30.88 27.70 -20.67
C HIS A 260 31.22 26.34 -21.28
N ALA A 261 30.30 25.78 -22.06
CA ALA A 261 30.60 24.64 -22.91
C ALA A 261 31.53 25.11 -24.03
N GLU A 262 32.74 24.55 -24.09
CA GLU A 262 33.64 24.80 -25.21
C GLU A 262 33.02 24.19 -26.46
N ASN A 263 32.87 25.00 -27.50
CA ASN A 263 32.22 24.62 -28.75
C ASN A 263 32.97 23.41 -29.35
N PRO A 264 32.36 22.21 -29.47
CA PRO A 264 33.09 20.98 -29.86
C PRO A 264 33.72 21.07 -31.26
N LYS A 265 33.39 22.10 -32.05
CA LYS A 265 33.94 22.37 -33.38
C LYS A 265 35.34 23.02 -33.38
N LYS A 266 35.90 23.44 -32.23
CA LYS A 266 37.24 24.07 -32.19
C LYS A 266 38.38 23.18 -31.68
N SER A 267 38.13 22.02 -31.08
CA SER A 267 39.21 21.15 -30.57
C SER A 267 39.86 20.24 -31.63
N HIS A 268 39.21 20.01 -32.78
CA HIS A 268 39.80 19.22 -33.88
C HIS A 268 40.86 19.96 -34.72
N ARG A 269 41.21 21.20 -34.35
CA ARG A 269 42.30 21.95 -35.00
C ARG A 269 43.40 22.30 -33.98
N LYS A 270 43.82 21.33 -33.17
CA LYS A 270 45.14 21.36 -32.54
C LYS A 270 46.01 20.24 -33.13
N ASN A 271 47.17 20.69 -33.59
CA ASN A 271 48.21 20.02 -34.35
C ASN A 271 48.59 18.62 -33.78
N PRO A 272 48.78 17.57 -34.61
CA PRO A 272 49.21 16.24 -34.17
C PRO A 272 50.74 16.12 -33.93
N ARG A 273 51.40 17.15 -33.39
CA ARG A 273 52.85 17.09 -33.08
C ARG A 273 53.12 17.70 -31.70
N ALA A 274 52.84 16.94 -30.64
CA ALA A 274 53.38 17.15 -29.29
C ALA A 274 52.95 16.01 -28.35
N SER A 275 53.04 14.76 -28.79
CA SER A 275 52.63 13.60 -27.98
C SER A 275 53.74 12.57 -27.83
N ASP A 276 54.98 13.00 -27.58
CA ASP A 276 56.10 12.07 -27.35
C ASP A 276 56.95 12.33 -26.07
N ASP A 277 56.71 13.38 -25.27
CA ASP A 277 57.68 13.73 -24.20
C ASP A 277 57.23 13.56 -22.72
N GLU A 278 56.08 12.94 -22.42
CA GLU A 278 55.69 12.68 -21.01
C GLU A 278 55.43 11.20 -20.72
N LYS A 279 56.48 10.38 -20.87
CA LYS A 279 56.65 9.11 -20.13
C LYS A 279 58.13 8.90 -19.81
N GLY A 280 58.59 9.46 -18.71
CA GLY A 280 59.90 9.14 -18.12
C GLY A 280 60.34 10.15 -17.07
N GLY A 281 60.24 9.77 -15.79
CA GLY A 281 60.67 10.57 -14.64
C GLY A 281 59.86 10.27 -13.40
#